data_AF-A0A165LWE5-F1
#
_entry.id   AF-A0A165LWE5-F1
#
_cell.length_a   1.000
_cell.length_b   1.000
_cell.length_c   1.000
_cell.angle_alpha   90.00
_cell.angle_beta   90.00
_cell.angle_gamma   90.00
#
_symmetry.space_group_name_H-M   'P 1'
#
loop_
_entity.id
_entity.type
_entity.pdbx_description
1 polymer ?
#
loop_
_entity_poly.entity_id
_entity_poly.type
_entity_poly.pdbx_seq_one_letter_code
_entity_poly.pdbx_strand_id
1 'polypeptide(L)'
;MTAELIGTTAALASLIGLTRWAQAVPTRAWGDGSTGRAQAWAVALGALALQTVAAIAAAGPTAGVALVIAAWMALGWLLVLAMNLWPQAALRWARRLGALGGTGCVVALGWLLVRG
;
A
#
# COMPACT_ATOMS: atom_id res chain seq x y z
N MET A 1 4.03 9.42 17.08
CA MET A 1 3.21 8.26 16.65
C MET A 1 3.55 7.04 17.49
N THR A 2 2.57 6.17 17.77
CA THR A 2 2.79 4.84 18.36
C THR A 2 3.19 3.83 17.27
N ALA A 3 3.85 2.73 17.65
CA ALA A 3 4.30 1.70 16.70
C ALA A 3 3.14 1.11 15.87
N GLU A 4 1.97 0.92 16.48
CA GLU A 4 0.77 0.42 15.79
C GLU A 4 0.26 1.38 14.71
N LEU A 5 0.34 2.70 14.95
CA LEU A 5 -0.03 3.70 13.95
C LEU A 5 0.94 3.71 12.77
N ILE A 6 2.23 3.44 13.01
CA ILE A 6 3.22 3.32 11.93
C ILE A 6 2.97 2.03 11.14
N GLY A 7 2.69 0.91 11.81
CA GLY A 7 2.37 -0.36 11.16
C GLY A 7 1.09 -0.31 10.32
N THR A 8 0.03 0.33 10.81
CA THR A 8 -1.25 0.48 10.08
C THR A 8 -1.13 1.41 8.88
N THR A 9 -0.41 2.53 9.01
CA THR A 9 -0.16 3.44 7.87
C THR A 9 0.74 2.78 6.83
N ALA A 10 1.77 2.04 7.27
CA ALA A 10 2.56 1.17 6.41
C ALA A 10 1.64 0.17 5.69
N ALA A 11 0.84 -0.63 6.39
CA ALA A 11 -0.07 -1.59 5.74
C ALA A 11 -0.98 -0.92 4.70
N LEU A 12 -1.62 0.20 5.04
CA LEU A 12 -2.50 0.96 4.14
C LEU A 12 -1.80 1.47 2.87
N ALA A 13 -0.50 1.79 2.93
CA ALA A 13 0.25 2.23 1.77
C ALA A 13 0.35 1.15 0.66
N SER A 14 0.19 -0.14 0.99
CA SER A 14 0.21 -1.23 -0.02
C SER A 14 -0.95 -1.12 -1.00
N LEU A 15 -2.07 -0.51 -0.58
CA LEU A 15 -3.23 -0.29 -1.43
C LEU A 15 -2.88 0.59 -2.63
N ILE A 16 -1.90 1.52 -2.53
CA ILE A 16 -1.44 2.31 -3.68
C ILE A 16 -0.85 1.39 -4.75
N GLY A 17 0.08 0.52 -4.35
CA GLY A 17 0.76 -0.43 -5.25
C GLY A 17 -0.22 -1.42 -5.85
N LEU A 18 -1.08 -2.03 -5.02
CA LEU A 18 -2.08 -3.00 -5.44
C LEU A 18 -3.11 -2.40 -6.40
N THR A 19 -3.61 -1.19 -6.12
CA THR A 19 -4.59 -0.52 -7.00
C THR A 19 -3.97 -0.18 -8.35
N ARG A 20 -2.72 0.30 -8.38
CA ARG A 20 -2.00 0.61 -9.63
C ARG A 20 -1.67 -0.64 -10.44
N TRP A 21 -1.29 -1.73 -9.76
CA TRP A 21 -1.02 -3.00 -10.41
C TRP A 21 -2.30 -3.59 -11.02
N ALA A 22 -3.41 -3.59 -10.27
CA ALA A 22 -4.70 -4.06 -10.75
C ALA A 22 -5.29 -3.21 -11.90
N GLN A 23 -4.90 -1.93 -12.02
CA GLN A 23 -5.22 -1.10 -13.19
C GLN A 23 -4.31 -1.34 -14.41
N ALA A 24 -3.10 -1.87 -14.21
CA ALA A 24 -2.19 -2.20 -15.29
C ALA A 24 -2.43 -3.60 -15.87
N VAL A 25 -3.09 -4.47 -15.11
CA VAL A 25 -3.58 -5.76 -15.63
C VAL A 25 -4.94 -5.51 -16.28
N PRO A 26 -5.16 -5.93 -17.53
CA PRO A 26 -6.47 -5.86 -18.18
C PRO A 26 -7.42 -6.83 -17.48
N THR A 27 -7.99 -6.39 -16.37
CA THR A 27 -9.07 -7.08 -15.68
C THR A 27 -10.37 -6.43 -16.14
N ARG A 28 -11.32 -7.26 -16.63
CA ARG A 28 -12.64 -6.81 -17.10
C ARG A 28 -13.38 -5.88 -16.11
N ALA A 29 -13.02 -5.92 -14.82
CA ALA A 29 -13.65 -5.14 -13.77
C ALA A 29 -13.36 -3.62 -13.83
N TRP A 30 -12.17 -3.19 -14.31
CA TRP A 30 -11.75 -1.78 -14.26
C TRP A 30 -11.38 -1.16 -15.62
N GLY A 31 -11.50 -1.93 -16.72
CA GLY A 31 -11.30 -1.44 -18.09
C GLY A 31 -9.84 -1.43 -18.52
N ASP A 32 -9.61 -1.19 -19.81
CA ASP A 32 -8.30 -1.32 -20.45
C ASP A 32 -7.24 -0.41 -19.82
N GLY A 33 -6.11 -1.03 -19.48
CA GLY A 33 -5.04 -0.43 -18.68
C GLY A 33 -4.42 0.80 -19.34
N SER A 34 -4.87 1.98 -18.91
CA SER A 34 -4.36 3.28 -19.38
C SER A 34 -2.97 3.66 -18.84
N THR A 35 -2.42 2.89 -17.90
CA THR A 35 -1.09 3.13 -17.32
C THR A 35 -0.11 2.03 -17.72
N GLY A 36 1.00 2.42 -18.36
CA GLY A 36 2.04 1.49 -18.81
C GLY A 36 2.59 0.64 -17.66
N ARG A 37 2.77 -0.67 -17.92
CA ARG A 37 3.25 -1.68 -16.97
C ARG A 37 4.47 -1.25 -16.15
N ALA A 38 5.41 -0.52 -16.76
CA ALA A 38 6.58 0.03 -16.09
C ALA A 38 6.26 1.04 -14.97
N GLN A 39 5.25 1.89 -15.17
CA GLN A 39 4.82 2.87 -14.17
C GLN A 39 4.13 2.19 -12.98
N ALA A 40 3.33 1.14 -13.23
CA ALA A 40 2.71 0.35 -12.17
C ALA A 40 3.77 -0.37 -11.31
N TRP A 41 4.82 -0.92 -11.96
CA TRP A 41 5.96 -1.49 -11.24
C TRP A 41 6.73 -0.44 -10.44
N ALA A 42 6.99 0.74 -11.00
CA ALA A 42 7.68 1.81 -10.29
C ALA A 42 6.90 2.25 -9.03
N VAL A 43 5.57 2.36 -9.12
CA VAL A 43 4.74 2.71 -7.96
C VAL A 43 4.65 1.58 -6.94
N ALA A 44 4.54 0.32 -7.38
CA ALA A 44 4.55 -0.84 -6.49
C ALA A 44 5.87 -0.95 -5.72
N LEU A 45 7.01 -0.82 -6.41
CA LEU A 45 8.34 -0.82 -5.81
C LEU A 45 8.54 0.36 -4.87
N GLY A 46 8.08 1.56 -5.26
CA GLY A 46 8.13 2.75 -4.41
C GLY A 46 7.31 2.59 -3.12
N ALA A 47 6.09 2.05 -3.21
CA ALA A 47 5.26 1.77 -2.04
C ALA A 47 5.89 0.70 -1.15
N LEU A 48 6.42 -0.38 -1.74
CA LEU A 48 7.06 -1.47 -1.00
C LEU A 48 8.33 -0.98 -0.28
N ALA A 49 9.17 -0.19 -0.94
CA ALA A 49 10.34 0.42 -0.32
C ALA A 49 9.93 1.33 0.86
N LEU A 50 8.95 2.22 0.65
CA LEU A 50 8.47 3.14 1.70
C LEU A 50 7.91 2.37 2.91
N GLN A 51 7.12 1.32 2.66
CA GLN A 51 6.55 0.45 3.69
C GLN A 51 7.63 -0.29 4.46
N THR A 52 8.60 -0.86 3.75
CA THR A 52 9.65 -1.68 4.35
C THR A 52 10.54 -0.81 5.25
N VAL A 53 10.93 0.38 4.78
CA VAL A 53 11.72 1.32 5.59
C VAL A 53 10.94 1.77 6.83
N ALA A 54 9.67 2.15 6.69
CA ALA A 54 8.84 2.57 7.82
C ALA A 54 8.59 1.45 8.85
N ALA A 55 8.31 0.23 8.38
CA ALA A 55 8.03 -0.92 9.24
C ALA A 55 9.30 -1.44 9.96
N ILE A 56 10.44 -1.46 9.27
CA ILE A 56 11.73 -1.84 9.87
C ILE A 56 12.13 -0.80 10.93
N ALA A 57 11.99 0.50 10.64
CA ALA A 57 12.32 1.55 11.60
C ALA A 57 11.44 1.52 12.86
N ALA A 58 10.20 1.04 12.75
CA ALA A 58 9.26 1.01 13.87
C ALA A 58 9.30 -0.29 14.70
N ALA A 59 9.52 -1.45 14.08
CA ALA A 59 9.37 -2.76 14.72
C ALA A 59 10.60 -3.67 14.60
N GLY A 60 11.65 -3.22 13.90
CA GLY A 60 12.83 -4.01 13.60
C GLY A 60 12.71 -4.84 12.31
N PRO A 61 13.82 -5.43 11.83
CA PRO A 61 13.93 -5.98 10.48
C PRO A 61 12.95 -7.12 10.21
N THR A 62 12.90 -8.11 11.09
CA THR A 62 12.09 -9.32 10.93
C THR A 62 10.58 -9.02 11.05
N ALA A 63 10.18 -8.27 12.08
CA ALA A 63 8.79 -7.89 12.28
C ALA A 63 8.29 -6.95 11.17
N GLY A 64 9.14 -6.02 10.71
CA GLY A 64 8.81 -5.11 9.63
C GLY A 64 8.55 -5.83 8.31
N VAL A 65 9.42 -6.76 7.92
CA VAL A 65 9.24 -7.55 6.69
C VAL A 65 8.00 -8.45 6.77
N ALA A 66 7.79 -9.13 7.90
CA ALA A 66 6.61 -9.98 8.10
C ALA A 66 5.30 -9.17 7.97
N LEU A 67 5.27 -7.95 8.51
CA LEU A 67 4.13 -7.05 8.42
C LEU A 67 3.85 -6.60 6.98
N VAL A 68 4.90 -6.29 6.20
CA VAL A 68 4.74 -5.94 4.78
C VAL A 68 4.17 -7.12 4.01
N ILE A 69 4.72 -8.33 4.18
CA ILE A 69 4.23 -9.54 3.49
C ILE A 69 2.77 -9.81 3.86
N ALA A 70 2.43 -9.78 5.15
CA ALA A 70 1.07 -10.00 5.65
C ALA A 70 0.09 -8.96 5.10
N ALA A 71 0.49 -7.68 5.07
CA ALA A 71 -0.33 -6.59 4.54
C ALA A 71 -0.62 -6.78 3.04
N TRP A 72 0.39 -7.13 2.24
CA TRP A 72 0.21 -7.38 0.81
C TRP A 72 -0.71 -8.58 0.54
N MET A 73 -0.59 -9.66 1.31
CA MET A 73 -1.46 -10.83 1.18
C MET A 73 -2.90 -10.52 1.58
N ALA A 74 -3.10 -9.95 2.78
CA ALA A 74 -4.43 -9.68 3.31
C ALA A 74 -5.16 -8.59 2.50
N LEU A 75 -4.50 -7.45 2.21
CA LEU A 75 -5.10 -6.36 1.45
C LEU A 75 -5.20 -6.70 -0.04
N GLY A 76 -4.28 -7.49 -0.59
CA GLY A 76 -4.39 -8.02 -1.95
C GLY A 76 -5.63 -8.91 -2.09
N TRP A 77 -5.84 -9.83 -1.15
CA TRP A 77 -7.02 -10.70 -1.11
C TRP A 77 -8.33 -9.89 -0.95
N LEU A 78 -8.37 -8.97 0.01
CA LEU A 78 -9.53 -8.08 0.23
C LEU A 78 -9.85 -7.23 -1.01
N LEU A 79 -8.83 -6.72 -1.70
CA LEU A 79 -9.01 -5.94 -2.91
C LEU A 79 -9.63 -6.78 -4.03
N VAL A 80 -9.17 -8.02 -4.21
CA VAL A 80 -9.75 -8.96 -5.19
C VAL A 80 -11.22 -9.28 -4.87
N LEU A 81 -11.55 -9.54 -3.60
CA LEU A 81 -12.94 -9.71 -3.16
C LEU A 81 -13.79 -8.47 -3.45
N ALA A 82 -13.29 -7.28 -3.07
CA ALA A 82 -13.98 -6.03 -3.27
C ALA A 82 -14.17 -5.69 -4.76
N MET A 83 -13.21 -6.06 -5.62
CA MET A 83 -13.34 -5.95 -7.08
C MET A 83 -14.47 -6.81 -7.64
N ASN A 84 -14.68 -8.01 -7.08
CA ASN A 84 -15.74 -8.92 -7.50
C ASN A 84 -17.13 -8.46 -7.04
N LEU A 85 -17.25 -7.89 -5.83
CA LEU A 85 -18.55 -7.43 -5.31
C LEU A 85 -18.91 -6.00 -5.75
N TRP A 86 -17.98 -5.05 -5.65
CA TRP A 86 -18.23 -3.62 -5.88
C TRP A 86 -17.06 -2.91 -6.57
N PRO A 87 -16.85 -3.12 -7.89
CA PRO A 87 -15.66 -2.65 -8.60
C PRO A 87 -15.45 -1.13 -8.48
N GLN A 88 -16.50 -0.33 -8.69
CA GLN A 88 -16.39 1.14 -8.66
C GLN A 88 -16.16 1.69 -7.24
N ALA A 89 -16.77 1.08 -6.22
CA ALA A 89 -16.59 1.50 -4.83
C ALA A 89 -15.20 1.10 -4.31
N ALA A 90 -14.77 -0.13 -4.62
CA ALA A 90 -13.44 -0.66 -4.26
C ALA A 90 -12.33 0.27 -4.76
N LEU A 91 -12.42 0.74 -6.01
CA LEU A 91 -11.42 1.64 -6.58
C LEU A 91 -11.35 2.98 -5.83
N ARG A 92 -12.50 3.59 -5.49
CA ARG A 92 -12.54 4.86 -4.75
C ARG A 92 -11.94 4.73 -3.35
N TRP A 93 -12.31 3.68 -2.63
CA TRP A 93 -11.84 3.45 -1.27
C TRP A 93 -10.37 3.04 -1.23
N ALA A 94 -9.92 2.18 -2.15
CA ALA A 94 -8.51 1.80 -2.23
C ALA A 94 -7.60 2.99 -2.52
N ARG A 95 -8.02 3.94 -3.37
CA ARG A 95 -7.30 5.20 -3.59
C ARG A 95 -7.24 6.08 -2.35
N ARG A 96 -8.37 6.27 -1.65
CA ARG A 96 -8.44 7.10 -0.44
C ARG A 96 -7.60 6.52 0.70
N LEU A 97 -7.75 5.22 0.96
CA LEU A 97 -7.02 4.50 2.00
C LEU A 97 -5.52 4.41 1.68
N GLY A 98 -5.18 4.15 0.41
CA GLY A 98 -3.80 4.19 -0.05
C GLY A 98 -3.15 5.55 0.16
N ALA A 99 -3.81 6.64 -0.23
CA ALA A 99 -3.31 8.00 -0.02
C ALA A 99 -3.11 8.31 1.47
N LEU A 100 -4.08 7.98 2.32
CA LEU A 100 -3.97 8.13 3.77
C LEU A 100 -2.78 7.34 4.34
N GLY A 101 -2.61 6.09 3.92
CA GLY A 101 -1.47 5.25 4.32
C GLY A 101 -0.13 5.84 3.89
N GLY A 102 -0.02 6.28 2.64
CA GLY A 102 1.18 6.92 2.11
C GLY A 102 1.53 8.21 2.85
N THR A 103 0.56 9.09 3.10
CA THR A 103 0.78 10.30 3.91
C THR A 103 1.19 9.96 5.33
N GLY A 104 0.59 8.93 5.92
CA GLY A 104 0.94 8.43 7.26
C GLY A 104 2.38 7.92 7.34
N CYS A 105 2.88 7.21 6.32
CA CYS A 105 4.27 6.79 6.26
C CYS A 105 5.24 7.98 6.18
N VAL A 106 4.94 8.99 5.36
CA VAL A 106 5.79 10.20 5.25
C VAL A 106 5.85 10.95 6.58
N VAL A 107 4.69 11.11 7.25
CA VAL A 107 4.61 11.73 8.58
C VAL A 107 5.35 10.89 9.63
N ALA A 108 5.24 9.56 9.58
CA ALA A 108 5.96 8.65 10.48
C ALA A 108 7.48 8.78 10.33
N LEU A 109 7.98 8.80 9.10
CA LEU A 109 9.40 8.96 8.79
C LEU A 109 9.91 10.34 9.22
N GLY A 110 9.17 11.41 8.93
CA GLY A 110 9.49 12.75 9.40
C GLY A 110 9.53 12.85 10.92
N TRP A 111 8.57 12.20 11.61
CA TRP A 111 8.55 12.13 13.07
C TRP A 111 9.75 11.37 13.63
N LEU A 112 10.12 10.23 13.03
CA LEU A 112 11.31 9.45 13.43
C LEU A 112 12.60 10.24 13.24
N LEU A 113 12.72 10.99 12.14
CA LEU A 113 13.89 11.85 11.87
C LEU A 113 14.01 13.04 12.84
N VAL A 114 12.89 13.60 13.31
CA VAL A 114 12.89 14.70 14.30
C VAL A 114 13.18 14.20 15.72
N ARG A 115 12.92 12.91 15.99
CA ARG A 115 13.13 12.30 17.31
C ARG A 115 14.48 11.61 17.51
N GLY A 116 15.17 11.29 16.42
CA GLY A 116 16.53 10.73 16.42
C GLY A 116 17.57 11.82 16.54
#